data_AF-A0A523UZ17-F1
#
_entry.id   AF-A0A523UZ17-F1
#
_cell.length_a   1.000
_cell.length_b   1.000
_cell.length_c   1.000
_cell.angle_alpha   90.00
_cell.angle_beta   90.00
_cell.angle_gamma   90.00
#
_symmetry.space_group_name_H-M   'P 1'
#
loop_
_entity.id
_entity.type
_entity.pdbx_description
1 polymer ?
#
loop_
_entity_poly.entity_id
_entity_poly.type
_entity_poly.pdbx_seq_one_letter_code
_entity_poly.pdbx_strand_id
1 'polypeptide(L)'
;MIGCTNAMGVWKVPENRIQKIGRIMASFREVSHCYERATHPGWKYNLYTMIHASSKEECERVARRISQKTGIREYELLYTSQEFKKTSPIYFEEEVSLETD
;
A
#
# COMPACT_ATOMS: atom_id res chain seq x y z
N MET A 1 14.88 8.21 -1.94
CA MET A 1 13.55 8.77 -2.28
C MET A 1 13.18 9.73 -1.16
N ILE A 2 13.73 10.95 -1.22
CA ILE A 2 13.51 12.00 -0.20
C ILE A 2 12.60 13.01 -0.89
N GLY A 3 11.36 13.17 -0.42
CA GLY A 3 10.43 14.20 -0.91
C GLY A 3 9.00 13.79 -1.27
N CYS A 4 8.58 12.52 -1.07
CA CYS A 4 7.18 12.12 -1.30
C CYS A 4 6.44 11.80 0.01
N THR A 5 5.19 12.25 0.11
CA THR A 5 4.24 11.80 1.13
C THR A 5 3.73 10.41 0.77
N ASN A 6 3.70 9.53 1.78
CA ASN A 6 3.30 8.14 1.65
C ASN A 6 2.01 7.93 2.45
N ALA A 7 0.98 7.38 1.82
CA ALA A 7 -0.28 7.04 2.46
C ALA A 7 -0.71 5.62 2.10
N MET A 8 -1.00 4.80 3.10
CA MET A 8 -1.68 3.53 2.89
C MET A 8 -3.18 3.78 2.84
N GLY A 9 -3.76 3.66 1.65
CA GLY A 9 -5.21 3.64 1.47
C GLY A 9 -5.77 2.29 1.86
N VAL A 10 -6.74 2.28 2.77
CA VAL A 10 -7.43 1.07 3.22
C VAL A 10 -8.89 1.16 2.80
N TRP A 11 -9.38 0.15 2.10
CA TRP A 11 -10.64 0.19 1.35
C TRP A 11 -11.53 -0.97 1.76
N LYS A 12 -12.82 -0.70 1.96
CA LYS A 12 -13.81 -1.74 2.21
C LYS A 12 -14.49 -2.07 0.88
N VAL A 13 -14.11 -3.20 0.31
CA VAL A 13 -14.53 -3.66 -1.00
C VAL A 13 -15.46 -4.86 -0.84
N PRO A 14 -16.63 -4.90 -1.50
CA PRO A 14 -17.44 -6.11 -1.54
C PRO A 14 -16.66 -7.31 -2.09
N GLU A 15 -16.76 -8.47 -1.44
CA GLU A 15 -15.95 -9.66 -1.77
C GLU A 15 -16.03 -10.05 -3.25
N ASN A 16 -17.24 -10.04 -3.82
CA ASN A 16 -17.48 -10.35 -5.22
C ASN A 16 -16.87 -9.34 -6.22
N ARG A 17 -16.30 -8.23 -5.75
CA ARG A 17 -15.69 -7.17 -6.57
C ARG A 17 -14.19 -7.01 -6.33
N ILE A 18 -13.59 -7.73 -5.37
CA ILE A 18 -12.20 -7.54 -4.96
C ILE A 18 -11.24 -7.61 -6.14
N GLN A 19 -11.25 -8.69 -6.94
CA GLN A 19 -10.33 -8.82 -8.08
C GLN A 19 -10.46 -7.68 -9.09
N LYS A 20 -11.70 -7.31 -9.46
CA LYS A 20 -11.95 -6.24 -10.42
C LYS A 20 -11.44 -4.90 -9.90
N ILE A 21 -11.74 -4.59 -8.65
CA ILE A 21 -11.37 -3.32 -8.03
C ILE A 21 -9.87 -3.24 -7.75
N GLY A 22 -9.26 -4.33 -7.28
CA GLY A 22 -7.81 -4.41 -7.07
C GLY A 22 -7.03 -4.12 -8.35
N ARG A 23 -7.46 -4.67 -9.51
CA ARG A 23 -6.86 -4.35 -10.81
C ARG A 23 -7.02 -2.87 -11.20
N ILE A 24 -8.18 -2.27 -10.95
CA ILE A 24 -8.40 -0.85 -11.20
C ILE A 24 -7.47 -0.01 -10.32
N MET A 25 -7.39 -0.30 -9.02
CA MET A 25 -6.55 0.44 -8.07
C MET A 25 -5.06 0.32 -8.41
N ALA A 26 -4.59 -0.88 -8.75
CA ALA A 26 -3.20 -1.13 -9.15
C ALA A 26 -2.82 -0.45 -10.48
N SER A 27 -3.79 -0.03 -11.30
CA SER A 27 -3.52 0.68 -12.56
C SER A 27 -3.15 2.16 -12.38
N PHE A 28 -3.34 2.72 -11.17
CA PHE A 28 -2.96 4.10 -10.88
C PHE A 28 -1.44 4.21 -10.74
N ARG A 29 -0.82 5.12 -11.49
CA ARG A 29 0.64 5.32 -11.46
C ARG A 29 1.17 5.69 -10.08
N GLU A 30 0.33 6.30 -9.24
CA GLU A 30 0.65 6.73 -7.89
C GLU A 30 0.59 5.58 -6.87
N VAL A 31 0.11 4.40 -7.26
CA VAL A 31 -0.01 3.20 -6.42
C VAL A 31 1.14 2.25 -6.72
N SER A 32 2.03 2.01 -5.75
CA SER A 32 3.16 1.09 -5.91
C SER A 32 2.82 -0.36 -5.55
N HIS A 33 1.87 -0.55 -4.63
CA HIS A 33 1.46 -1.86 -4.15
C HIS A 33 -0.05 -1.89 -3.91
N CYS A 34 -0.68 -3.01 -4.22
CA CYS A 34 -2.10 -3.24 -4.02
C CYS A 34 -2.29 -4.66 -3.45
N TYR A 35 -2.81 -4.78 -2.23
CA TYR A 35 -2.95 -6.06 -1.54
C TYR A 35 -4.38 -6.31 -1.09
N GLU A 36 -4.81 -7.56 -1.19
CA GLU A 36 -5.97 -8.06 -0.47
C GLU A 36 -5.53 -8.60 0.90
N ARG A 37 -6.32 -8.36 1.94
CA ARG A 37 -6.15 -8.98 3.26
C ARG A 37 -7.50 -9.39 3.82
N ALA A 38 -7.49 -10.41 4.68
CA ALA A 38 -8.67 -10.79 5.44
C ALA A 38 -9.11 -9.65 6.39
N THR A 39 -10.41 -9.55 6.61
CA THR A 39 -10.99 -8.66 7.63
C THR A 39 -11.00 -9.34 9.00
N HIS A 40 -11.02 -8.54 10.06
CA HIS A 40 -11.15 -9.04 11.44
C HIS A 40 -12.19 -8.23 12.22
N PRO A 41 -12.74 -8.75 13.33
CA PRO A 41 -13.57 -7.95 14.23
C PRO A 41 -12.81 -6.70 14.70
N GLY A 42 -13.30 -5.52 14.30
CA GLY A 42 -12.62 -4.23 14.54
C GLY A 42 -11.85 -3.65 13.35
N TRP A 43 -11.62 -4.43 12.29
CA TRP A 43 -10.95 -3.96 11.07
C TRP A 43 -11.64 -4.47 9.80
N LYS A 44 -12.40 -3.57 9.17
CA LYS A 44 -13.30 -3.86 8.04
C LYS A 44 -12.68 -3.72 6.65
N TYR A 45 -11.41 -3.31 6.57
CA TYR A 45 -10.76 -3.01 5.30
C TYR A 45 -10.04 -4.25 4.76
N ASN A 46 -10.40 -4.64 3.53
CA ASN A 46 -9.90 -5.84 2.88
C ASN A 46 -9.03 -5.57 1.65
N LEU A 47 -8.93 -4.32 1.18
CA LEU A 47 -8.00 -3.94 0.12
C LEU A 47 -7.13 -2.76 0.54
N TYR A 48 -5.86 -2.77 0.13
CA TYR A 48 -4.82 -1.87 0.62
C TYR A 48 -4.03 -1.34 -0.57
N THR A 49 -3.85 -0.02 -0.67
CA THR A 49 -3.04 0.62 -1.73
C THR A 49 -1.96 1.49 -1.12
N MET A 50 -0.70 1.27 -1.50
CA MET A 50 0.39 2.16 -1.10
C MET A 50 0.48 3.33 -2.09
N ILE A 51 0.00 4.50 -1.69
CA ILE A 51 -0.06 5.73 -2.49
C ILE A 51 1.17 6.60 -2.20
N HIS A 52 1.79 7.11 -3.26
CA HIS A 52 2.90 8.06 -3.21
C HIS A 52 2.52 9.35 -3.94
N ALA A 53 2.71 10.50 -3.28
CA ALA A 53 2.49 11.81 -3.91
C ALA A 53 3.42 12.88 -3.33
N SER A 54 3.40 14.09 -3.90
CA SER A 54 4.25 15.21 -3.43
C SER A 54 3.74 15.89 -2.16
N SER A 55 2.48 15.67 -1.77
CA SER A 55 1.90 16.19 -0.54
C SER A 55 0.76 15.32 -0.02
N LYS A 56 0.28 15.63 1.19
CA LYS A 56 -0.90 15.00 1.78
C LYS A 56 -2.15 15.25 0.94
N GLU A 57 -2.35 16.49 0.49
CA GLU A 57 -3.50 16.90 -0.34
C GLU A 57 -3.51 16.15 -1.68
N GLU A 58 -2.34 15.91 -2.27
CA GLU A 58 -2.21 15.10 -3.48
C GLU A 58 -2.53 13.62 -3.22
N CYS A 59 -2.12 13.05 -2.08
CA CYS A 59 -2.55 11.69 -1.70
C CYS A 59 -4.07 11.60 -1.60
N GLU A 60 -4.72 12.61 -1.01
CA GLU A 60 -6.17 12.67 -0.91
C GLU A 60 -6.84 12.85 -2.28
N ARG A 61 -6.24 13.63 -3.20
CA ARG A 61 -6.70 13.74 -4.60
C ARG A 61 -6.64 12.39 -5.31
N VAL A 62 -5.54 11.65 -5.17
CA VAL A 62 -5.38 10.31 -5.74
C VAL A 62 -6.44 9.36 -5.16
N ALA A 63 -6.61 9.35 -3.83
CA ALA A 63 -7.62 8.50 -3.19
C ALA A 63 -9.04 8.84 -3.65
N ARG A 64 -9.38 10.13 -3.80
CA ARG A 64 -10.67 10.53 -4.36
C ARG A 64 -10.86 10.05 -5.80
N ARG A 65 -9.83 10.14 -6.65
CA ARG A 65 -9.88 9.62 -8.03
C ARG A 65 -10.10 8.11 -8.05
N ILE A 66 -9.41 7.37 -7.19
CA ILE A 66 -9.59 5.91 -7.03
C ILE A 66 -11.03 5.61 -6.58
N SER A 67 -11.53 6.30 -5.55
CA SER A 67 -12.89 6.17 -5.05
C SER A 67 -13.93 6.40 -6.14
N GLN A 68 -13.77 7.47 -6.93
CA GLN A 68 -14.66 7.77 -8.06
C GLN A 68 -14.61 6.69 -9.15
N LYS A 69 -13.41 6.23 -9.52
CA LYS A 69 -13.23 5.24 -10.60
C LYS A 69 -13.75 3.85 -10.22
N THR A 70 -13.65 3.47 -8.94
CA THR A 70 -14.05 2.15 -8.44
C THR A 70 -15.48 2.11 -7.90
N GLY A 71 -16.01 3.27 -7.48
CA GLY A 71 -17.27 3.40 -6.76
C GLY A 71 -17.16 3.09 -5.26
N ILE A 72 -15.97 2.80 -4.74
CA ILE A 72 -15.78 2.50 -3.31
C ILE A 72 -15.67 3.80 -2.52
N ARG A 73 -16.63 4.03 -1.63
CA ARG A 73 -16.73 5.26 -0.82
C ARG A 73 -16.20 5.10 0.59
N GLU A 74 -16.13 3.87 1.09
CA GLU A 74 -15.68 3.59 2.46
C GLU A 74 -14.19 3.24 2.43
N TYR A 75 -13.35 4.24 2.72
CA TYR A 75 -11.91 4.13 2.78
C TYR A 75 -11.30 5.12 3.77
N GLU A 76 -10.08 4.83 4.21
CA GLU A 76 -9.27 5.73 5.03
C GLU A 76 -7.84 5.85 4.47
N LEU A 77 -7.13 6.91 4.84
CA LEU A 77 -5.72 7.12 4.50
C LEU A 77 -4.87 7.11 5.78
N LEU A 78 -3.98 6.12 5.87
CA LEU A 78 -3.02 5.99 6.96
C LEU A 78 -1.67 6.56 6.50
N TYR A 79 -1.32 7.73 7.01
CA TYR A 79 -0.10 8.43 6.61
C TYR A 79 1.12 7.87 7.34
N THR A 80 2.22 7.72 6.61
CA THR A 80 3.52 7.42 7.23
C THR A 80 3.98 8.66 8.00
N SER A 81 4.05 8.56 9.33
CA SER A 81 4.60 9.60 10.20
C SER A 81 6.10 9.42 10.43
N GLN A 82 6.53 8.17 10.64
CA GLN A 82 7.91 7.80 10.90
C GLN A 82 8.21 6.44 10.27
N GLU A 83 9.41 6.30 9.69
CA GLU A 83 9.92 5.03 9.18
C GLU A 83 10.92 4.46 10.20
N PHE A 84 10.50 3.42 10.94
CA PHE A 84 11.38 2.78 11.93
C PHE A 84 12.37 1.80 11.30
N LYS A 85 11.99 1.13 10.20
CA LYS A 85 12.82 0.16 9.48
C LYS A 85 12.40 0.07 8.03
N LYS A 86 13.38 0.13 7.11
CA LYS A 86 13.22 -0.18 5.69
C LYS A 86 14.51 -0.76 5.15
N THR A 87 14.58 -2.08 5.15
CA THR A 87 15.72 -2.85 4.67
C THR A 87 15.20 -4.04 3.88
N SER A 88 15.99 -4.52 2.92
CA SER A 88 15.69 -5.81 2.29
C SER A 88 15.90 -6.93 3.32
N PRO A 89 15.05 -7.98 3.34
CA PRO A 89 15.31 -9.17 4.16
C PRO A 89 16.56 -9.89 3.66
N ILE A 90 17.38 -10.38 4.60
CA ILE A 90 18.51 -11.29 4.32
C ILE A 90 17.99 -12.69 4.62
N TYR A 91 17.96 -13.55 3.61
CA TYR A 91 17.44 -14.92 3.75
C TYR A 91 18.55 -15.95 3.99
N PHE A 92 19.77 -15.68 3.52
CA PHE A 92 20.92 -16.56 3.64
C PHE A 92 22.12 -15.72 4.07
N GLU A 93 22.86 -16.16 5.08
CA GLU A 93 24.17 -15.63 5.42
C GLU A 93 25.20 -16.35 4.54
N GLU A 94 26.03 -15.62 3.79
CA GLU A 94 27.18 -16.23 3.12
C GLU A 94 28.16 -16.68 4.20
N GLU A 95 28.39 -18.00 4.31
CA GLU A 95 29.49 -18.52 5.13
C GLU A 95 30.80 -17.97 4.55
N VAL A 96 31.47 -17.10 5.30
CA VAL A 96 32.83 -16.67 4.99
C VAL A 96 33.73 -17.90 5.16
N SER A 97 34.14 -18.49 4.04
CA SER A 97 35.21 -19.50 4.03
C SER A 97 36.49 -18.82 4.52
N LEU A 98 36.87 -19.10 5.77
CA LEU A 98 38.21 -18.81 6.26
C LEU A 98 39.16 -19.75 5.50
N GLU A 99 39.76 -19.27 4.42
CA GLU A 99 40.98 -19.87 3.89
C GLU A 99 42.04 -19.75 4.99
N THR A 100 42.42 -20.89 5.57
CA THR A 100 43.61 -21.00 6.40
C THR A 100 44.80 -21.21 5.47
N ASP A 101 45.71 -20.23 5.43
CA ASP A 101 47.08 -20.38 4.92
C ASP A 101 47.85 -21.49 5.68
#